data_AF-A0A3N5WZX8-F1
#
_entry.id   AF-A0A3N5WZX8-F1
#
_cell.length_a   1.000
_cell.length_b   1.000
_cell.length_c   1.000
_cell.angle_alpha   90.00
_cell.angle_beta   90.00
_cell.angle_gamma   90.00
#
_symmetry.space_group_name_H-M   'P 1'
#
loop_
_entity.id
_entity.type
_entity.pdbx_description
1 polymer ?
#
loop_
_entity_poly.entity_id
_entity_poly.type
_entity_poly.pdbx_seq_one_letter_code
_entity_poly.pdbx_strand_id
1 'polypeptide(L)'
;MLESNFLSDVRLVALNGASYRALLRGAPKEKIAGGRVYDAVIAECASSAGVDEILTFNDKDFAGFDKGFRVVVPGQPPQQS
;
A
#
# COMPACT_ATOMS: atom_id res chain seq x y z
N MET A 1 -6.16 -4.92 -23.41
CA MET A 1 -6.77 -5.94 -22.53
C MET A 1 -6.64 -5.58 -21.05
N LEU A 2 -5.47 -5.14 -20.55
CA LEU A 2 -5.37 -4.63 -19.16
C LEU A 2 -6.13 -3.31 -18.98
N GLU A 3 -6.00 -2.38 -19.92
CA GLU A 3 -6.65 -1.07 -19.87
C GLU A 3 -8.18 -1.16 -19.74
N SER A 4 -8.82 -1.97 -20.61
CA SER A 4 -10.27 -2.16 -20.65
C SER A 4 -10.83 -3.03 -19.52
N ASN A 5 -10.00 -3.85 -18.87
CA ASN A 5 -10.46 -4.77 -17.82
C ASN A 5 -10.16 -4.26 -16.40
N PHE A 6 -9.22 -3.33 -16.25
CA PHE A 6 -8.76 -2.87 -14.94
C PHE A 6 -8.75 -1.35 -14.80
N LEU A 7 -8.46 -0.57 -15.85
CA LEU A 7 -8.31 0.88 -15.69
C LEU A 7 -9.63 1.65 -15.84
N SER A 8 -10.68 1.04 -16.42
CA SER A 8 -11.99 1.67 -16.59
C SER A 8 -12.75 1.88 -15.27
N ASP A 9 -12.58 0.95 -14.32
CA ASP A 9 -13.42 0.85 -13.12
C ASP A 9 -12.64 1.06 -11.81
N VAL A 10 -11.41 1.58 -11.91
CA VAL A 10 -10.56 1.86 -10.75
C VAL A 10 -10.14 3.33 -10.71
N ARG A 11 -9.93 3.83 -9.50
CA ARG A 11 -9.26 5.12 -9.29
C ARG A 11 -7.76 4.89 -9.16
N LEU A 12 -6.98 5.48 -10.06
CA LEU A 12 -5.52 5.50 -9.93
C LEU A 12 -5.11 6.52 -8.87
N VAL A 13 -4.28 6.10 -7.91
CA VAL A 13 -3.73 6.96 -6.86
C VAL A 13 -2.21 6.87 -6.90
N ALA A 14 -1.55 8.04 -6.97
CA ALA A 14 -0.10 8.16 -6.99
C ALA A 14 0.36 9.24 -6.02
N LEU A 15 1.49 9.01 -5.35
CA LEU A 15 2.14 10.06 -4.58
C LEU A 15 2.65 11.16 -5.50
N ASN A 16 2.44 12.41 -5.10
CA ASN A 16 3.15 13.51 -5.74
C ASN A 16 4.64 13.48 -5.33
N GLY A 17 5.47 14.25 -6.04
CA GLY A 17 6.91 14.28 -5.81
C GLY A 17 7.33 14.80 -4.43
N ALA A 18 6.48 15.55 -3.72
CA ALA A 18 6.77 16.00 -2.36
C ALA A 18 6.53 14.87 -1.34
N SER A 19 5.37 14.20 -1.41
CA SER A 19 5.02 13.07 -0.55
C SER A 19 5.99 11.89 -0.74
N TYR A 20 6.37 11.60 -1.98
CA TYR A 20 7.35 10.54 -2.25
C TYR A 20 8.72 10.83 -1.62
N ARG A 21 9.20 12.08 -1.71
CA ARG A 21 10.45 12.49 -1.05
C ARG A 21 10.34 12.47 0.47
N ALA A 22 9.19 12.84 1.02
CA ALA A 22 8.95 12.76 2.46
C ALA A 22 9.03 11.32 2.96
N LEU A 23 8.38 10.37 2.26
CA LEU A 23 8.48 8.93 2.55
C LEU A 23 9.94 8.47 2.54
N LEU A 24 10.70 8.78 1.47
CA LEU A 24 12.09 8.31 1.37
C LEU A 24 13.00 8.86 2.47
N ARG A 25 12.75 10.11 2.91
CA ARG A 25 13.51 10.71 4.03
C ARG A 25 13.13 10.08 5.38
N GLY A 26 11.90 9.62 5.54
CA GLY A 26 11.41 8.94 6.75
C GLY A 26 11.83 7.48 6.83
N ALA A 27 11.94 6.80 5.69
CA ALA A 27 12.17 5.36 5.59
C ALA A 27 13.29 4.79 6.49
N PRO A 28 14.49 5.42 6.60
CA PRO A 28 15.54 4.91 7.49
C PRO A 28 15.13 4.88 8.97
N LYS A 29 14.36 5.88 9.43
CA LYS A 29 13.90 5.96 10.82
C LYS A 29 12.89 4.86 11.15
N GLU A 30 12.11 4.47 10.15
CA GLU A 30 11.11 3.40 10.25
C GLU A 30 11.69 2.01 9.90
N LYS A 31 13.01 1.92 9.68
CA LYS A 31 13.71 0.68 9.27
C LYS A 31 13.13 0.07 7.97
N ILE A 32 12.64 0.92 7.07
CA ILE A 32 12.17 0.55 5.75
C ILE A 32 13.34 0.64 4.78
N ALA A 33 13.67 -0.47 4.12
CA ALA A 33 14.77 -0.55 3.16
C ALA A 33 14.52 -1.66 2.12
N GLY A 34 15.27 -1.63 1.03
CA GLY A 34 15.18 -2.64 -0.04
C GLY A 34 13.80 -2.66 -0.70
N GLY A 35 13.29 -3.87 -0.99
CA GLY A 35 11.97 -4.07 -1.60
C GLY A 35 10.82 -3.43 -0.83
N ARG A 36 10.93 -3.36 0.50
CA ARG A 36 9.89 -2.84 1.38
C ARG A 36 9.61 -1.34 1.22
N VAL A 37 10.49 -0.61 0.52
CA VAL A 37 10.23 0.77 0.11
C VAL A 37 9.05 0.85 -0.85
N TYR A 38 8.85 -0.14 -1.72
CA TYR A 38 7.70 -0.17 -2.64
C TYR A 38 6.39 -0.43 -1.90
N ASP A 39 6.39 -1.34 -0.93
CA ASP A 39 5.23 -1.59 -0.07
C ASP A 39 4.87 -0.34 0.74
N ALA A 40 5.86 0.41 1.23
CA ALA A 40 5.63 1.70 1.90
C ALA A 40 4.97 2.74 0.97
N VAL A 41 5.35 2.79 -0.31
CA VAL A 41 4.73 3.69 -1.30
C VAL A 41 3.26 3.30 -1.52
N ILE A 42 2.97 2.00 -1.65
CA ILE A 42 1.60 1.50 -1.78
C ILE A 42 0.78 1.83 -0.52
N ALA A 43 1.37 1.64 0.67
CA ALA A 43 0.73 1.97 1.95
C ALA A 43 0.41 3.46 2.09
N GLU A 44 1.31 4.37 1.66
CA GLU A 44 1.00 5.81 1.65
C GLU A 44 -0.05 6.17 0.60
N CYS A 45 -0.03 5.55 -0.58
CA CYS A 45 -1.10 5.74 -1.56
C CYS A 45 -2.45 5.31 -0.97
N ALA A 46 -2.52 4.14 -0.33
CA ALA A 46 -3.72 3.62 0.31
C ALA A 46 -4.23 4.57 1.40
N SER A 47 -3.34 5.02 2.29
CA SER A 47 -3.66 5.99 3.33
C SER A 47 -4.20 7.31 2.74
N SER A 48 -3.53 7.84 1.71
CA SER A 48 -3.96 9.08 1.03
C SER A 48 -5.30 8.94 0.28
N ALA A 49 -5.62 7.73 -0.16
CA ALA A 49 -6.87 7.40 -0.84
C ALA A 49 -8.03 7.18 0.14
N GLY A 50 -7.74 6.91 1.41
CA GLY A 50 -8.73 6.57 2.43
C GLY A 50 -9.40 5.22 2.18
N VAL A 51 -8.65 4.23 1.68
CA VAL A 51 -9.18 2.87 1.47
C VAL A 51 -9.20 2.09 2.77
N ASP A 52 -10.19 1.23 2.92
CA ASP A 52 -10.31 0.37 4.11
C ASP A 52 -9.38 -0.84 4.06
N GLU A 53 -8.98 -1.29 2.87
CA GLU A 53 -8.26 -2.56 2.66
C GLU A 53 -7.20 -2.47 1.56
N ILE A 54 -6.06 -3.12 1.80
CA ILE A 54 -5.06 -3.47 0.78
C ILE A 54 -5.18 -4.97 0.51
N LEU A 55 -5.49 -5.31 -0.74
CA LEU A 55 -5.48 -6.68 -1.23
C LEU A 55 -4.06 -7.04 -1.70
N THR A 56 -3.41 -8.00 -1.03
CA THR A 56 -2.05 -8.41 -1.40
C THR A 56 -1.79 -9.87 -1.03
N PHE A 57 -0.95 -10.54 -1.81
CA PHE A 57 -0.39 -11.84 -1.45
C PHE A 57 0.95 -11.72 -0.70
N ASN A 58 1.40 -10.49 -0.44
CA ASN A 58 2.65 -10.16 0.24
C ASN A 58 2.40 -9.52 1.62
N ASP A 59 1.44 -10.07 2.37
CA ASP A 59 0.97 -9.54 3.65
C ASP A 59 2.08 -9.24 4.66
N LYS A 60 3.10 -10.12 4.73
CA LYS A 60 4.24 -9.98 5.64
C LYS A 60 5.02 -8.69 5.45
N ASP A 61 5.18 -8.20 4.22
CA ASP A 61 5.96 -6.97 3.96
C ASP A 61 5.17 -5.71 4.31
N PHE A 62 3.83 -5.82 4.38
CA PHE A 62 2.93 -4.75 4.85
C PHE A 62 2.76 -4.71 6.38
N ALA A 63 3.24 -5.73 7.11
CA ALA A 63 3.14 -5.76 8.56
C ALA A 63 3.79 -4.50 9.17
N GLY A 64 3.10 -3.82 10.09
CA GLY A 64 3.59 -2.59 10.74
C GLY A 64 3.32 -1.29 9.98
N PHE A 65 2.63 -1.32 8.84
CA PHE A 65 2.06 -0.11 8.24
C PHE A 65 0.67 0.19 8.82
N ASP A 66 0.64 0.74 10.03
CA ASP A 66 -0.59 1.10 10.74
C ASP A 66 -1.13 2.45 10.24
N LYS A 67 -1.74 2.47 9.05
CA LYS A 67 -2.17 3.69 8.35
C LYS A 67 -3.67 3.80 8.06
N GLY A 68 -4.48 3.07 8.84
CA GLY A 68 -5.94 3.11 8.76
C GLY A 68 -6.57 2.18 7.71
N PHE A 69 -5.78 1.31 7.09
CA PHE A 69 -6.26 0.21 6.25
C PHE A 69 -5.97 -1.14 6.90
N ARG A 70 -6.70 -2.18 6.48
CA ARG A 70 -6.39 -3.58 6.81
C ARG A 70 -5.67 -4.24 5.64
N VAL A 71 -4.82 -5.22 5.94
CA VAL A 71 -4.19 -6.06 4.92
C VAL A 71 -5.02 -7.34 4.78
N VAL A 72 -5.46 -7.65 3.56
CA VAL A 72 -6.28 -8.83 3.26
C VAL A 72 -5.58 -9.65 2.19
N VAL A 73 -5.43 -10.95 2.45
CA VAL A 73 -4.92 -11.92 1.47
C VAL A 73 -6.10 -12.48 0.68
N PRO A 74 -6.20 -12.19 -0.64
CA PRO A 74 -7.32 -12.68 -1.43
C PRO A 74 -7.43 -14.20 -1.40
N GLY A 75 -8.66 -14.71 -1.24
CA GLY A 75 -8.92 -16.16 -1.18
C GLY A 75 -8.64 -16.81 0.17
N GLN A 76 -8.18 -16.07 1.18
CA GLN A 76 -8.13 -16.53 2.56
C GLN A 76 -9.28 -15.92 3.37
N PRO A 77 -9.84 -16.65 4.35
CA PRO A 77 -10.82 -16.09 5.26
C PRO A 77 -10.20 -14.92 6.07
N PRO A 78 -10.99 -13.91 6.46
CA PRO A 78 -10.48 -12.78 7.24
C PRO A 78 -9.81 -13.28 8.53
N GLN A 79 -8.60 -12.83 8.82
CA GLN A 79 -7.96 -13.13 10.10
C GLN A 79 -8.75 -12.41 11.21
N GLN A 80 -9.39 -13.20 12.07
CA GLN A 80 -10.11 -12.68 13.24
C GLN A 80 -9.10 -12.09 14.23
N SER A 81 -9.35 -10.84 14.62
CA SER A 81 -8.57 -10.09 15.62
C SER A 81 -8.75 -10.66 17.03
#